data_AF-A0A816HMJ8-F1
#
_entry.id   AF-A0A816HMJ8-F1
#
_cell.length_a   1.000
_cell.length_b   1.000
_cell.length_c   1.000
_cell.angle_alpha   90.00
_cell.angle_beta   90.00
_cell.angle_gamma   90.00
#
_symmetry.space_group_name_H-M   'P 1'
#
loop_
_entity.id
_entity.type
_entity.pdbx_description
1 polymer ?
#
loop_
_entity_poly.entity_id
_entity_poly.type
_entity_poly.pdbx_seq_one_letter_code
_entity_poly.pdbx_strand_id
1 'polypeptide(L)'
;VQEHRWPTSEQTNTAYQTLNDETWRFEYCSATPEGHGGIGLLMNPRMPAFFSSSENISNRIMAVHFMGNPAITIIITYAPTEDKSDVEKDMFYDDLQRYTHDVSSHNGNRLVNYCEACNMRSTQTRFPQPQSRSWTWLHPNGKYKAQLDHILINGKWLNSIRNVRAYNTVELNSDHRIVSAQLSISVRATKENKNKRIKSAKSFRDFEQRQH
;
A
#
# COMPACT_ATOMS: atom_id res chain seq x y z
N VAL A 1 3.77 -4.32 3.82
CA VAL A 1 4.74 -4.35 4.93
C VAL A 1 4.78 -2.97 5.54
N GLN A 2 4.68 -2.89 6.86
CA GLN A 2 4.76 -1.63 7.62
C GLN A 2 5.87 -1.81 8.65
N GLU A 3 6.49 -0.70 9.05
CA GLU A 3 7.63 -0.68 9.97
C GLU A 3 8.79 -1.59 9.57
N HIS A 4 9.21 -1.55 8.30
CA HIS A 4 10.42 -2.30 7.89
C HIS A 4 11.72 -1.67 8.41
N ARG A 5 11.69 -0.38 8.78
CA ARG A 5 12.77 0.35 9.47
C ARG A 5 14.10 0.42 8.70
N TRP A 6 14.09 0.28 7.37
CA TRP A 6 15.28 0.43 6.53
C TRP A 6 15.45 1.86 6.03
N PRO A 7 16.47 2.60 6.51
CA PRO A 7 16.80 3.91 5.96
C PRO A 7 17.60 3.78 4.67
N THR A 8 17.21 4.56 3.66
CA THR A 8 17.85 4.66 2.35
C THR A 8 18.03 6.12 1.94
N SER A 9 18.93 6.37 0.99
CA SER A 9 19.17 7.72 0.44
C SER A 9 18.00 8.25 -0.37
N GLU A 10 17.32 7.38 -1.12
CA GLU A 10 16.13 7.72 -1.90
C GLU A 10 14.86 7.55 -1.06
N GLN A 11 13.85 8.38 -1.32
CA GLN A 11 12.58 8.33 -0.61
C GLN A 11 11.72 7.12 -1.04
N THR A 12 11.78 6.74 -2.32
CA THR A 12 11.12 5.57 -2.90
C THR A 12 12.15 4.66 -3.53
N ASN A 13 12.06 3.36 -3.28
CA ASN A 13 13.06 2.36 -3.62
C ASN A 13 12.40 1.08 -4.14
N THR A 14 13.18 0.33 -4.90
CA THR A 14 12.82 -1.00 -5.38
C THR A 14 13.88 -2.01 -4.96
N ALA A 15 13.45 -3.12 -4.38
CA ALA A 15 14.29 -4.29 -4.14
C ALA A 15 13.68 -5.53 -4.81
N TYR A 16 14.51 -6.53 -5.06
CA TYR A 16 14.11 -7.80 -5.65
C TYR A 16 14.60 -8.95 -4.80
N GLN A 17 13.78 -9.99 -4.68
CA GLN A 17 14.14 -11.21 -3.98
C GLN A 17 13.66 -12.41 -4.78
N THR A 18 14.58 -13.31 -5.13
CA THR A 18 14.23 -14.58 -5.78
C THR A 18 14.02 -15.66 -4.72
N LEU A 19 12.90 -16.38 -4.81
CA LEU A 19 12.54 -17.51 -3.96
C LEU A 19 11.91 -18.58 -4.85
N ASN A 20 12.43 -19.81 -4.82
CA ASN A 20 11.93 -20.93 -5.63
C ASN A 20 11.79 -20.59 -7.12
N ASP A 21 12.84 -20.00 -7.71
CA ASP A 21 12.90 -19.53 -9.10
C ASP A 21 11.88 -18.44 -9.49
N GLU A 22 11.14 -17.90 -8.52
CA GLU A 22 10.21 -16.80 -8.69
C GLU A 22 10.80 -15.50 -8.12
N THR A 23 10.88 -14.46 -8.95
CA THR A 23 11.39 -13.13 -8.54
C THR A 23 10.25 -12.25 -8.02
N TRP A 24 10.33 -11.94 -6.74
CA TRP A 24 9.44 -11.00 -6.06
C TRP A 24 10.02 -9.59 -6.14
N ARG A 25 9.14 -8.60 -6.25
CA ARG A 25 9.50 -7.17 -6.29
C ARG A 25 8.97 -6.48 -5.04
N PHE A 26 9.83 -5.78 -4.31
CA PHE A 26 9.46 -4.99 -3.16
C PHE A 26 9.58 -3.50 -3.50
N GLU A 27 8.45 -2.82 -3.57
CA GLU A 27 8.37 -1.35 -3.70
C GLU A 27 8.20 -0.75 -2.33
N TYR A 28 9.09 0.15 -1.91
CA TYR A 28 9.06 0.65 -0.54
C TYR A 28 9.54 2.08 -0.40
N CYS A 29 9.07 2.73 0.65
CA CYS A 29 9.54 4.04 1.08
C CYS A 29 10.51 3.90 2.24
N SER A 30 11.53 4.76 2.24
CA SER A 30 12.58 4.81 3.27
C SER A 30 12.00 5.01 4.67
N ALA A 31 12.65 4.41 5.67
CA ALA A 31 12.47 4.81 7.07
C ALA A 31 13.30 6.05 7.39
N THR A 32 12.98 6.75 8.47
CA THR A 32 13.85 7.84 8.96
C THR A 32 15.20 7.28 9.43
N PRO A 33 16.27 8.10 9.49
CA PRO A 33 17.57 7.66 10.01
C PRO A 33 17.52 7.06 11.42
N GLU A 34 16.55 7.47 12.24
CA GLU A 34 16.31 6.97 13.59
C GLU A 34 15.58 5.61 13.60
N GLY A 35 15.29 5.04 12.43
CA GLY A 35 14.60 3.75 12.31
C GLY A 35 13.09 3.85 12.54
N HIS A 36 12.48 5.02 12.30
CA HIS A 36 11.04 5.20 12.38
C HIS A 36 10.37 5.06 11.01
N GLY A 37 9.23 4.36 10.99
CA GLY A 37 8.45 4.16 9.77
C GLY A 37 9.06 3.13 8.83
N GLY A 38 8.98 3.41 7.53
CA GLY A 38 9.27 2.44 6.48
C GLY A 38 8.03 1.62 6.15
N ILE A 39 7.55 1.76 4.92
CA ILE A 39 6.36 1.06 4.41
C ILE A 39 6.66 0.55 3.01
N GLY A 40 5.99 -0.53 2.60
CA GLY A 40 6.19 -1.06 1.26
C GLY A 40 5.22 -2.16 0.84
N LEU A 41 5.17 -2.39 -0.47
CA LEU A 41 4.40 -3.42 -1.14
C LEU A 41 5.33 -4.52 -1.65
N LEU A 42 5.15 -5.73 -1.15
CA LEU A 42 5.77 -6.91 -1.75
C LEU A 42 4.82 -7.47 -2.82
N MET A 43 5.33 -7.59 -4.04
CA MET A 43 4.60 -8.04 -5.22
C MET A 43 5.10 -9.41 -5.69
N ASN A 44 4.14 -10.29 -5.96
CA ASN A 44 4.42 -11.57 -6.61
C ASN A 44 4.96 -11.35 -8.05
N PRO A 45 5.62 -12.34 -8.67
CA PRO A 45 6.23 -12.19 -9.99
C PRO A 45 5.28 -11.82 -11.14
N ARG A 46 3.96 -12.02 -10.99
CA ARG A 46 2.95 -11.72 -12.01
C ARG A 46 2.46 -10.28 -11.96
N MET A 47 2.54 -9.64 -10.80
CA MET A 47 2.04 -8.27 -10.58
C MET A 47 2.84 -7.16 -11.27
N PRO A 48 4.19 -7.23 -11.40
CA PRO A 48 4.97 -6.18 -12.05
C PRO A 48 4.55 -5.84 -13.48
N ALA A 49 3.95 -6.79 -14.23
CA ALA A 49 3.42 -6.52 -15.57
C ALA A 49 2.28 -5.49 -15.60
N PHE A 50 1.61 -5.29 -14.46
CA PHE A 50 0.54 -4.31 -14.29
C PHE A 50 0.99 -3.09 -13.51
N PHE A 51 2.20 -3.08 -12.93
CA PHE A 51 2.70 -1.94 -12.15
C PHE A 51 2.84 -0.70 -13.04
N SER A 52 2.33 0.43 -12.57
CA SER A 52 2.44 1.73 -13.24
C SER A 52 3.50 2.61 -12.56
N SER A 53 3.28 2.91 -11.28
CA SER A 53 4.11 3.82 -10.50
C SER A 53 3.90 3.59 -9.00
N SER A 54 4.87 4.05 -8.21
CA SER A 54 4.80 4.14 -6.75
C SER A 54 5.10 5.58 -6.34
N GLU A 55 4.35 6.07 -5.36
CA GLU A 55 4.44 7.44 -4.87
C GLU A 55 4.59 7.43 -3.34
N ASN A 56 5.60 8.12 -2.84
CA ASN A 56 5.69 8.43 -1.42
C ASN A 56 4.87 9.70 -1.16
N ILE A 57 3.83 9.58 -0.35
CA ILE A 57 2.99 10.71 0.06
C ILE A 57 3.54 11.27 1.37
N SER A 58 3.89 10.39 2.31
CA SER A 58 4.56 10.74 3.56
C SER A 58 5.33 9.54 4.11
N ASN A 59 6.02 9.71 5.24
CA ASN A 59 6.69 8.60 5.96
C ASN A 59 5.73 7.48 6.40
N ARG A 60 4.41 7.74 6.36
CA ARG A 60 3.36 6.83 6.81
C ARG A 60 2.41 6.42 5.70
N ILE A 61 2.50 6.99 4.50
CA ILE A 61 1.55 6.74 3.40
C ILE A 61 2.33 6.56 2.10
N MET A 62 2.11 5.41 1.47
CA MET A 62 2.62 5.08 0.14
C MET A 62 1.46 4.63 -0.73
N ALA A 63 1.47 5.05 -1.97
CA ALA A 63 0.51 4.57 -2.95
C ALA A 63 1.21 3.89 -4.12
N VAL A 64 0.58 2.82 -4.60
CA VAL A 64 1.07 2.03 -5.72
C VAL A 64 -0.05 1.87 -6.73
N HIS A 65 0.22 2.28 -7.96
CA HIS A 65 -0.72 2.27 -9.06
C HIS A 65 -0.46 1.08 -9.97
N PHE A 66 -1.56 0.47 -10.40
CA PHE A 66 -1.57 -0.62 -11.35
C PHE A 66 -2.46 -0.27 -12.55
N MET A 67 -1.91 -0.45 -13.74
CA MET A 67 -2.62 -0.35 -14.99
C MET A 67 -3.61 -1.51 -15.15
N GLY A 68 -4.77 -1.21 -15.74
CA GLY A 68 -5.81 -2.19 -15.98
C GLY A 68 -7.14 -1.50 -16.26
N ASN A 69 -8.16 -2.28 -16.56
CA ASN A 69 -9.53 -1.80 -16.58
C ASN A 69 -10.43 -2.72 -15.74
N PRO A 70 -10.78 -2.33 -14.50
CA PRO A 70 -10.48 -1.05 -13.88
C PRO A 70 -8.98 -0.91 -13.52
N ALA A 71 -8.47 0.32 -13.52
CA ALA A 71 -7.18 0.61 -12.90
C ALA A 71 -7.29 0.42 -11.38
N ILE A 72 -6.20 -0.05 -10.76
CA ILE A 72 -6.17 -0.37 -9.33
C ILE A 72 -5.12 0.51 -8.66
N THR A 73 -5.47 1.07 -7.50
CA THR A 73 -4.51 1.75 -6.62
C THR A 73 -4.54 1.07 -5.27
N ILE A 74 -3.37 0.72 -4.75
CA ILE A 74 -3.18 0.16 -3.41
C ILE A 74 -2.50 1.25 -2.58
N ILE A 75 -3.15 1.63 -1.48
CA ILE A 75 -2.60 2.60 -0.52
C ILE A 75 -2.18 1.81 0.71
N ILE A 76 -0.95 2.04 1.14
CA ILE A 76 -0.32 1.37 2.28
C ILE A 76 -0.07 2.45 3.32
N THR A 77 -0.72 2.31 4.46
CA THR A 77 -0.66 3.30 5.53
C THR A 77 -0.25 2.68 6.84
N TYR A 78 0.52 3.40 7.64
CA TYR A 78 0.74 3.08 9.05
C TYR A 78 0.30 4.25 9.93
N ALA A 79 -0.88 4.13 10.53
CA ALA A 79 -1.51 5.19 11.30
C ALA A 79 -0.66 5.57 12.53
N PRO A 80 -0.61 6.86 12.90
CA PRO A 80 0.02 7.29 14.15
C PRO A 80 -0.67 6.64 15.36
N THR A 81 0.12 6.31 16.37
CA THR A 81 -0.35 5.78 17.65
C THR A 81 -1.06 6.85 18.47
N GLU A 82 -1.83 6.45 19.47
CA GLU A 82 -2.69 7.37 20.22
C GLU A 82 -1.91 8.40 21.07
N ASP A 83 -0.68 8.07 21.46
CA ASP A 83 0.27 8.94 22.17
C ASP A 83 0.90 10.02 21.29
N LYS A 84 0.66 10.01 19.97
CA LYS A 84 1.12 11.08 19.07
C LYS A 84 0.30 12.35 19.21
N SER A 85 0.92 13.49 18.90
CA SER A 85 0.26 14.78 18.99
C SER A 85 -0.92 14.88 18.03
N ASP A 86 -1.94 15.66 18.37
CA ASP A 86 -3.10 15.86 17.48
C ASP A 86 -2.68 16.47 16.14
N VAL A 87 -1.64 17.31 16.13
CA VAL A 87 -1.05 17.88 14.91
C VAL A 87 -0.52 16.79 13.97
N GLU A 88 0.26 15.83 14.50
CA GLU A 88 0.75 14.72 13.67
C GLU A 88 -0.36 13.83 13.15
N LYS A 89 -1.40 13.61 13.96
CA LYS A 89 -2.59 12.85 13.54
C LYS A 89 -3.33 13.59 12.43
N ASP A 90 -3.61 14.88 12.60
CA ASP A 90 -4.30 15.70 11.60
C ASP A 90 -3.53 15.73 10.28
N MET A 91 -2.21 15.96 10.32
CA MET A 91 -1.37 15.92 9.11
C MET A 91 -1.48 14.57 8.37
N PHE A 92 -1.47 13.45 9.11
CA PHE A 92 -1.62 12.13 8.51
C PHE A 92 -2.98 11.94 7.81
N TYR A 93 -4.08 12.34 8.46
CA TYR A 93 -5.41 12.19 7.87
C TYR A 93 -5.65 13.17 6.72
N ASP A 94 -5.09 14.38 6.80
CA ASP A 94 -5.11 15.36 5.70
C ASP A 94 -4.37 14.83 4.46
N ASP A 95 -3.17 14.27 4.64
CA ASP A 95 -2.40 13.68 3.53
C ASP A 95 -3.15 12.51 2.90
N LEU A 96 -3.74 11.63 3.72
CA LEU A 96 -4.54 10.51 3.25
C LEU A 96 -5.77 10.97 2.46
N GLN A 97 -6.45 12.00 2.95
CA GLN A 97 -7.65 12.56 2.33
C GLN A 97 -7.32 13.29 1.01
N ARG A 98 -6.26 14.11 0.99
CA ARG A 98 -5.77 14.78 -0.23
C ARG A 98 -5.49 13.77 -1.34
N TYR A 99 -4.88 12.64 -0.97
CA TYR A 99 -4.51 11.62 -1.94
C TYR A 99 -5.69 10.84 -2.52
N THR A 100 -6.77 10.69 -1.75
CA THR A 100 -7.92 9.85 -2.13
C THR A 100 -9.12 10.60 -2.70
N HIS A 101 -9.06 11.93 -2.70
CA HIS A 101 -10.08 12.88 -3.17
C HIS A 101 -11.40 12.88 -2.39
N ASP A 102 -11.86 14.11 -2.13
CA ASP A 102 -13.08 14.58 -1.49
C ASP A 102 -13.31 14.29 0.02
N VAL A 103 -13.66 15.39 0.71
CA VAL A 103 -14.32 15.50 2.04
C VAL A 103 -13.44 15.66 3.29
N SER A 104 -13.44 16.89 3.79
CA SER A 104 -12.93 17.33 5.10
C SER A 104 -13.72 16.72 6.27
N SER A 105 -13.04 16.30 7.35
CA SER A 105 -13.71 16.07 8.63
C SER A 105 -12.85 16.54 9.82
N HIS A 106 -13.49 17.20 10.79
CA HIS A 106 -12.85 17.96 11.87
C HIS A 106 -13.08 17.31 13.26
N ASN A 107 -13.18 15.98 13.35
CA ASN A 107 -13.63 15.29 14.57
C ASN A 107 -12.80 14.04 14.89
N GLY A 108 -12.71 13.69 16.19
CA GLY A 108 -11.93 12.56 16.75
C GLY A 108 -12.29 11.12 16.30
N ASN A 109 -13.13 10.95 15.27
CA ASN A 109 -13.42 9.68 14.59
C ASN A 109 -12.80 9.66 13.18
N ARG A 110 -11.56 10.13 13.05
CA ARG A 110 -10.90 10.45 11.77
C ARG A 110 -10.92 9.31 10.75
N LEU A 111 -10.66 8.05 11.17
CA LEU A 111 -10.71 6.88 10.27
C LEU A 111 -12.12 6.52 9.80
N VAL A 112 -13.13 6.62 10.69
CA VAL A 112 -14.53 6.32 10.35
C VAL A 112 -15.05 7.35 9.36
N ASN A 113 -14.82 8.63 9.63
CA ASN A 113 -15.21 9.72 8.75
C ASN A 113 -14.55 9.59 7.37
N TYR A 114 -13.25 9.26 7.34
CA TYR A 114 -12.53 8.98 6.09
C TYR A 114 -13.16 7.80 5.33
N CYS A 115 -13.53 6.73 6.04
CA CYS A 115 -14.18 5.57 5.42
C CYS A 115 -15.53 5.94 4.79
N GLU A 116 -16.34 6.74 5.48
CA GLU A 116 -17.62 7.22 4.98
C GLU A 116 -17.45 8.14 3.75
N ALA A 117 -16.56 9.14 3.86
CA ALA A 117 -16.23 10.09 2.81
C ALA A 117 -15.79 9.42 1.50
N CYS A 118 -14.82 8.51 1.59
CA CYS A 118 -14.21 7.88 0.42
C CYS A 118 -14.94 6.60 -0.03
N ASN A 119 -16.13 6.32 0.54
CA ASN A 119 -16.85 5.06 0.38
C ASN A 119 -15.93 3.84 0.58
N MET A 120 -15.03 3.90 1.56
CA MET A 120 -14.16 2.78 1.92
C MET A 120 -14.85 1.94 2.98
N ARG A 121 -14.79 0.62 2.82
CA ARG A 121 -15.41 -0.34 3.73
C ARG A 121 -14.35 -1.27 4.27
N SER A 122 -14.38 -1.52 5.58
CA SER A 122 -13.57 -2.56 6.17
C SER A 122 -14.00 -3.92 5.63
N THR A 123 -13.05 -4.65 5.04
CA THR A 123 -13.29 -5.98 4.47
C THR A 123 -13.70 -7.00 5.53
N GLN A 124 -13.31 -6.80 6.80
CA GLN A 124 -13.68 -7.65 7.93
C GLN A 124 -15.19 -7.62 8.21
N THR A 125 -15.89 -6.52 7.89
CA THR A 125 -17.36 -6.45 8.07
C THR A 125 -18.12 -7.40 7.15
N ARG A 126 -17.52 -7.80 6.02
CA ARG A 126 -18.12 -8.73 5.06
C ARG A 126 -18.04 -10.19 5.50
N PHE A 127 -17.04 -10.53 6.30
CA PHE A 127 -16.77 -11.87 6.83
C PHE A 127 -16.49 -11.77 8.33
N PRO A 128 -17.53 -11.62 9.18
CA PRO A 128 -17.36 -11.55 10.63
C PRO A 128 -16.65 -12.80 11.14
N GLN A 129 -15.56 -12.60 11.86
CA GLN A 129 -14.78 -13.68 12.47
C GLN A 129 -15.03 -13.72 13.98
N PRO A 130 -14.95 -14.90 14.62
CA PRO A 130 -14.96 -14.99 16.08
C PRO A 130 -13.85 -14.11 16.68
N GLN A 131 -14.12 -13.48 17.84
CA GLN A 131 -13.18 -12.54 18.46
C GLN A 131 -11.82 -13.16 18.80
N SER A 132 -11.80 -14.46 19.12
CA SER A 132 -10.56 -15.23 19.33
C SER A 132 -9.67 -15.29 18.07
N ARG A 133 -10.25 -15.04 16.89
CA ARG A 133 -9.58 -15.06 15.58
C ARG A 133 -9.43 -13.67 14.96
N SER A 134 -9.97 -12.59 15.54
CA SER A 134 -9.92 -11.26 14.93
C SER A 134 -8.77 -10.35 15.40
N TRP A 135 -8.16 -10.60 16.56
CA TRP A 135 -7.09 -9.75 17.13
C TRP A 135 -5.84 -9.66 16.27
N THR A 136 -5.38 -8.53 15.78
CA THR A 136 -4.18 -8.50 14.92
C THR A 136 -2.90 -8.15 15.68
N TRP A 137 -3.02 -7.73 16.93
CA TRP A 137 -1.91 -7.29 17.76
C TRP A 137 -1.98 -7.90 19.17
N LEU A 138 -0.82 -8.26 19.71
CA LEU A 138 -0.62 -8.73 21.07
C LEU A 138 0.21 -7.71 21.85
N HIS A 139 -0.30 -7.23 22.97
CA HIS A 139 0.44 -6.31 23.83
C HIS A 139 1.74 -6.97 24.35
N PRO A 140 2.88 -6.24 24.48
CA PRO A 140 4.17 -6.81 24.89
C PRO A 140 4.16 -7.63 26.19
N ASN A 141 3.28 -7.28 27.13
CA ASN A 141 3.05 -8.05 28.37
C ASN A 141 2.33 -9.40 28.18
N GLY A 142 1.92 -9.75 26.96
CA GLY A 142 1.21 -10.99 26.60
C GLY A 142 -0.25 -11.09 27.04
N LYS A 143 -0.80 -10.08 27.74
CA LYS A 143 -2.12 -10.14 28.39
C LYS A 143 -3.27 -9.60 27.55
N TYR A 144 -2.98 -8.60 26.71
CA TYR A 144 -4.01 -7.89 25.97
C TYR A 144 -3.89 -8.12 24.48
N LYS A 145 -5.03 -8.22 23.81
CA LYS A 145 -5.14 -8.44 22.37
C LYS A 145 -6.07 -7.37 21.79
N ALA A 146 -5.67 -6.80 20.66
CA ALA A 146 -6.47 -5.80 19.95
C ALA A 146 -6.51 -6.11 18.45
N GLN A 147 -7.50 -5.57 17.75
CA GLN A 147 -7.57 -5.58 16.30
C GLN A 147 -7.21 -4.17 15.81
N LEU A 148 -6.00 -4.01 15.27
CA LEU A 148 -5.46 -2.72 14.84
C LEU A 148 -5.20 -2.67 13.33
N ASP A 149 -5.09 -3.83 12.69
CA ASP A 149 -4.75 -3.95 11.27
C ASP A 149 -6.01 -4.20 10.45
N HIS A 150 -6.29 -3.27 9.53
CA HIS A 150 -7.48 -3.30 8.70
C HIS A 150 -7.10 -3.32 7.22
N ILE A 151 -7.88 -4.08 6.44
CA ILE A 151 -7.85 -4.01 4.99
C ILE A 151 -9.15 -3.34 4.58
N LEU A 152 -9.04 -2.16 3.97
CA LEU A 152 -10.18 -1.39 3.47
C LEU A 152 -10.28 -1.57 1.95
N ILE A 153 -11.50 -1.56 1.43
CA ILE A 153 -11.78 -1.59 -0.01
C ILE A 153 -12.86 -0.59 -0.34
N ASN A 154 -12.80 0.03 -1.53
CA ASN A 154 -13.91 0.85 -2.00
C ASN A 154 -15.20 0.01 -2.08
N GLY A 155 -16.30 0.54 -1.56
CA GLY A 155 -17.58 -0.13 -1.40
C GLY A 155 -18.14 -0.71 -2.70
N LYS A 156 -17.80 -0.09 -3.85
CA LYS A 156 -18.17 -0.60 -5.18
C LYS A 156 -17.60 -2.00 -5.49
N TRP A 157 -16.48 -2.35 -4.86
CA TRP A 157 -15.78 -3.62 -5.03
C TRP A 157 -15.95 -4.57 -3.83
N LEU A 158 -16.79 -4.25 -2.85
CA LEU A 158 -16.93 -5.07 -1.65
C LEU A 158 -17.30 -6.53 -1.97
N ASN A 159 -18.12 -6.75 -3.00
CA ASN A 159 -18.53 -8.08 -3.44
C ASN A 159 -17.42 -8.89 -4.14
N SER A 160 -16.28 -8.27 -4.45
CA SER A 160 -15.09 -8.94 -4.99
C SER A 160 -14.27 -9.65 -3.91
N ILE A 161 -14.49 -9.34 -2.62
CA ILE A 161 -13.81 -10.01 -1.51
C ILE A 161 -14.38 -11.43 -1.36
N ARG A 162 -13.49 -12.42 -1.39
CA ARG A 162 -13.83 -13.85 -1.24
C ARG A 162 -13.52 -14.39 0.14
N ASN A 163 -12.53 -13.83 0.81
CA ASN A 163 -12.12 -14.24 2.14
C ASN A 163 -11.31 -13.13 2.81
N VAL A 164 -11.39 -13.04 4.14
CA VAL A 164 -10.54 -12.17 4.96
C VAL A 164 -10.24 -12.91 6.26
N ARG A 165 -8.96 -12.99 6.62
CA ARG A 165 -8.54 -13.64 7.86
C ARG A 165 -7.22 -13.09 8.36
N ALA A 166 -7.02 -13.21 9.66
CA ALA A 166 -5.71 -13.07 10.27
C ALA A 166 -5.14 -14.45 10.61
N TYR A 167 -3.83 -14.65 10.40
CA TYR A 167 -3.17 -15.96 10.57
C TYR A 167 -2.54 -16.11 11.95
N ASN A 168 -2.75 -17.28 12.57
CA ASN A 168 -2.12 -17.66 13.84
C ASN A 168 -0.85 -18.51 13.66
N THR A 169 -0.64 -19.06 12.46
CA THR A 169 0.29 -20.18 12.23
C THR A 169 1.62 -19.75 11.63
N VAL A 170 1.86 -18.45 11.49
CA VAL A 170 3.09 -17.92 10.92
C VAL A 170 3.84 -17.20 12.02
N GLU A 171 4.97 -17.76 12.44
CA GLU A 171 5.87 -17.12 13.40
C GLU A 171 6.76 -16.12 12.64
N LEU A 172 6.42 -14.84 12.73
CA LEU A 172 7.23 -13.75 12.17
C LEU A 172 8.08 -13.02 13.22
N ASN A 173 8.13 -13.54 14.45
CA ASN A 173 8.75 -12.86 15.59
C ASN A 173 8.29 -11.38 15.72
N SER A 174 6.99 -11.15 15.51
CA SER A 174 6.33 -9.86 15.64
C SER A 174 5.12 -10.00 16.57
N ASP A 175 4.81 -8.92 17.27
CA ASP A 175 3.59 -8.73 18.05
C ASP A 175 2.33 -8.58 17.17
N HIS A 176 2.50 -8.42 15.85
CA HIS A 176 1.43 -8.37 14.87
C HIS A 176 1.22 -9.71 14.12
N ARG A 177 -0.03 -10.01 13.79
CA ARG A 177 -0.42 -11.12 12.90
C ARG A 177 -0.58 -10.62 11.47
N ILE A 178 -0.22 -11.48 10.50
CA ILE A 178 -0.56 -11.24 9.10
C ILE A 178 -2.07 -11.24 8.91
N VAL A 179 -2.59 -10.17 8.30
CA VAL A 179 -3.97 -10.10 7.79
C VAL A 179 -3.95 -10.29 6.28
N SER A 180 -4.80 -11.17 5.76
CA SER A 180 -5.00 -11.33 4.31
C SER A 180 -6.44 -11.06 3.91
N ALA A 181 -6.59 -10.56 2.70
CA ALA A 181 -7.84 -10.55 1.95
C ALA A 181 -7.61 -11.24 0.61
N GLN A 182 -8.56 -12.09 0.21
CA GLN A 182 -8.60 -12.70 -1.11
C GLN A 182 -9.58 -11.93 -1.98
N LEU A 183 -9.11 -11.39 -3.10
CA LEU A 183 -9.91 -10.59 -4.03
C LEU A 183 -10.07 -11.32 -5.36
N SER A 184 -11.26 -11.21 -5.94
CA SER A 184 -11.57 -11.68 -7.30
C SER A 184 -12.15 -10.51 -8.09
N ILE A 185 -11.31 -9.93 -8.94
CA ILE A 185 -11.64 -8.75 -9.76
C ILE A 185 -11.42 -9.14 -11.22
N SER A 186 -12.40 -8.84 -12.07
CA SER A 186 -12.24 -8.98 -13.52
C SER A 186 -11.53 -7.73 -14.05
N VAL A 187 -10.28 -7.89 -14.49
CA VAL A 187 -9.50 -6.82 -15.13
C VAL A 187 -9.47 -7.11 -16.63
N ARG A 188 -9.95 -6.16 -17.43
CA ARG A 188 -9.82 -6.21 -18.89
C ARG A 188 -8.44 -5.70 -19.28
N ALA A 189 -7.80 -6.40 -20.21
CA ALA A 189 -6.57 -5.92 -20.83
C ALA A 189 -6.83 -4.58 -21.54
N THR A 190 -6.06 -3.56 -21.23
CA THR A 190 -6.04 -2.31 -21.99
C THR A 190 -5.35 -2.57 -23.32
N LYS A 191 -6.03 -2.28 -24.44
CA LYS A 191 -5.40 -2.37 -25.78
C LYS A 191 -4.20 -1.43 -25.80
N GLU A 192 -2.99 -1.95 -25.97
CA GLU A 192 -1.83 -1.12 -26.29
C GLU A 192 -2.13 -0.31 -27.56
N ASN A 193 -2.10 1.02 -27.44
CA ASN A 193 -2.03 1.87 -28.61
C ASN A 193 -0.66 1.69 -29.27
N LYS A 194 -0.57 0.77 -30.24
CA LYS A 194 0.63 0.49 -31.07
C LYS A 194 1.13 1.70 -31.91
N ASN A 195 0.60 2.90 -31.68
CA ASN A 195 0.88 4.11 -32.47
C ASN A 195 1.77 5.15 -31.77
N LYS A 196 2.56 4.79 -30.76
CA LYS A 196 3.75 5.60 -30.41
C LYS A 196 4.96 5.04 -31.11
N ARG A 197 5.06 5.38 -32.40
CA ARG A 197 6.29 5.27 -33.19
C ARG A 197 7.34 6.09 -32.43
N ILE A 198 8.24 5.41 -31.72
CA ILE A 198 9.44 6.03 -31.15
C ILE A 198 10.15 6.67 -32.33
N LYS A 199 10.14 8.01 -32.42
CA LYS A 199 11.10 8.70 -33.28
C LYS A 199 12.45 8.37 -32.68
N SER A 200 13.20 7.49 -33.35
CA SER A 200 14.58 7.17 -33.00
C SER A 200 15.31 8.48 -32.70
N ALA A 201 15.84 8.59 -31.48
CA ALA A 201 16.78 9.65 -31.15
C ALA A 201 17.89 9.61 -32.21
N LYS A 202 18.21 10.78 -32.80
CA LYS A 202 19.32 10.90 -33.73
C LYS A 202 20.57 10.35 -33.06
N SER A 203 21.26 9.44 -33.74
CA SER A 203 22.49 8.86 -33.23
C SER A 203 23.55 9.95 -33.05
N PHE A 204 24.43 9.76 -32.07
CA PHE A 204 25.57 10.64 -31.75
C PHE A 204 26.49 10.98 -32.95
N ARG A 205 26.37 10.27 -34.07
CA ARG A 205 27.12 10.52 -35.32
C ARG A 205 26.67 11.77 -36.09
N ASP A 206 25.48 12.31 -35.81
CA ASP A 206 24.95 13.47 -36.56
C ASP A 206 25.52 14.83 -36.08
N PHE A 207 26.26 14.86 -34.97
CA PHE A 207 26.82 16.10 -34.41
C PHE A 207 28.21 16.45 -34.96
N GLU A 208 29.02 15.46 -35.35
CA GLU A 208 30.40 15.70 -35.82
C GLU A 208 30.49 16.22 -37.27
N GLN A 209 29.44 16.10 -38.09
CA GLN A 209 29.45 16.59 -39.47
C GLN A 209 29.08 18.08 -39.64
N ARG A 210 28.92 18.84 -38.56
CA ARG A 210 28.55 20.28 -38.62
C ARG A 210 29.68 21.23 -38.20
N GLN A 211 30.92 20.78 -38.12
CA GLN A 211 32.07 21.61 -37.75
C GLN A 211 33.17 21.63 -38.83
N HIS A 212 32.80 21.42 -40.10
CA HIS A 212 33.64 21.74 -41.25
C HIS A 212 32.89 22.67 -42.20
#